data_AF-A0AA40G2Y1-F1
#
_entry.id   AF-A0AA40G2Y1-F1
#
_cell.length_a   1.000
_cell.length_b   1.000
_cell.length_c   1.000
_cell.angle_alpha   90.00
_cell.angle_beta   90.00
_cell.angle_gamma   90.00
#
_symmetry.space_group_name_H-M   'P 1'
#
loop_
_entity.id
_entity.type
_entity.pdbx_description
1 polymer ?
#
loop_
_entity_poly.entity_id
_entity_poly.type
_entity_poly.pdbx_seq_one_letter_code
_entity_poly.pdbx_strand_id
1 'polypeptide(L)'
;MKELPNTPIDYYILPNKIFCNMVGIWLIDEKSSTYSKIFAYFRSVVTVFLYGFVLVPQILAINWGDVQTVAEIGATASSIAQALCKVVYIIARREKAYKLYNEMRSLWDSSDDPNEKKSYEQIAYWARIATITFYGCLMGNVISFTISGIIDYLCNDNRHLPFVAW
;
A
#
# COMPACT_ATOMS: atom_id res chain seq x y z
N MET A 1 19.70 -5.75 -34.03
CA MET A 1 19.00 -5.32 -32.80
C MET A 1 19.72 -5.98 -31.65
N LYS A 2 20.20 -5.21 -30.66
CA LYS A 2 20.76 -5.81 -29.42
C LYS A 2 19.60 -6.47 -28.68
N GLU A 3 19.69 -7.77 -28.45
CA GLU A 3 18.78 -8.47 -27.54
C GLU A 3 18.83 -7.74 -26.18
N LEU A 4 17.70 -7.17 -25.77
CA LEU A 4 17.59 -6.66 -24.40
C LEU A 4 17.73 -7.88 -23.49
N PRO A 5 18.61 -7.86 -22.49
CA PRO A 5 18.69 -8.95 -21.53
C PRO A 5 17.30 -9.18 -20.93
N ASN A 6 16.88 -10.45 -20.89
CA ASN A 6 15.61 -10.88 -20.33
C ASN A 6 15.40 -10.19 -18.97
N THR A 7 14.55 -9.16 -18.96
CA THR A 7 14.33 -8.39 -17.75
C THR A 7 13.40 -9.22 -16.86
N PRO A 8 13.82 -9.62 -15.66
CA PRO A 8 13.00 -10.47 -14.81
C PRO A 8 11.75 -9.70 -14.39
N ILE A 9 10.63 -10.40 -14.23
CA ILE A 9 9.38 -9.80 -13.74
C ILE A 9 9.56 -9.03 -12.42
N ASP A 10 10.53 -9.46 -11.61
CA ASP A 10 10.97 -8.83 -10.37
C ASP A 10 11.34 -7.36 -10.53
N TYR A 11 11.83 -6.94 -11.70
CA TYR A 11 12.14 -5.55 -12.02
C TYR A 11 10.89 -4.67 -12.10
N TYR A 12 9.80 -5.18 -12.68
CA TYR A 12 8.56 -4.41 -12.88
C TYR A 12 7.75 -4.30 -11.58
N ILE A 13 7.73 -5.35 -10.79
CA ILE A 13 7.01 -5.39 -9.50
C ILE A 13 7.83 -4.82 -8.33
N LEU A 14 9.08 -4.44 -8.56
CA LEU A 14 10.00 -3.98 -7.51
C LEU A 14 9.39 -2.89 -6.61
N PRO A 15 8.68 -1.87 -7.13
CA PRO A 15 8.02 -0.89 -6.27
C PRO A 15 7.03 -1.56 -5.31
N ASN A 16 6.14 -2.42 -5.82
CA ASN A 16 5.18 -3.17 -5.00
C ASN A 16 5.89 -4.04 -3.96
N LYS A 17 7.00 -4.68 -4.33
CA LYS A 17 7.82 -5.47 -3.40
C LYS A 17 8.34 -4.62 -2.25
N ILE A 18 8.88 -3.43 -2.53
CA ILE A 18 9.38 -2.52 -1.51
C ILE A 18 8.25 -2.09 -0.56
N PHE A 19 7.12 -1.61 -1.09
CA PHE A 19 6.01 -1.12 -0.28
C PHE A 19 5.35 -2.20 0.55
N CYS A 20 4.99 -3.33 -0.06
CA CYS A 20 4.42 -4.45 0.67
C CYS A 20 5.38 -5.00 1.73
N ASN A 21 6.70 -4.92 1.51
CA ASN A 21 7.69 -5.36 2.49
C ASN A 21 7.78 -4.38 3.68
N MET A 22 7.69 -3.07 3.45
CA MET A 22 7.62 -2.08 4.54
C MET A 22 6.43 -2.35 5.47
N VAL A 23 5.28 -2.68 4.89
CA VAL A 23 4.02 -2.99 5.62
C VAL A 23 3.98 -4.44 6.12
N GLY A 24 5.03 -5.23 5.87
CA GLY A 24 5.13 -6.64 6.30
C GLY A 24 4.23 -7.61 5.52
N ILE A 25 3.49 -7.14 4.51
CA ILE A 25 2.52 -7.93 3.73
C ILE A 25 3.22 -8.74 2.63
N TRP A 26 4.43 -8.35 2.21
CA TRP A 26 5.12 -9.00 1.10
C TRP A 26 5.29 -10.51 1.32
N LEU A 27 5.25 -11.21 0.20
CA LEU A 27 5.32 -12.65 0.12
C LEU A 27 6.68 -13.14 0.63
N ILE A 28 6.66 -13.93 1.68
CA ILE A 28 7.85 -14.52 2.27
C ILE A 28 8.31 -15.64 1.35
N ASP A 29 9.51 -15.52 0.81
CA ASP A 29 10.11 -16.59 0.01
C ASP A 29 10.35 -17.83 0.88
N GLU A 30 10.06 -19.02 0.38
CA GLU A 30 10.23 -20.29 1.12
C GLU A 30 11.68 -20.46 1.60
N LYS A 31 12.63 -20.00 0.77
CA LYS A 31 14.09 -20.01 1.03
C LYS A 31 14.56 -18.96 2.05
N SER A 32 13.68 -18.08 2.53
CA SER A 32 14.06 -17.05 3.49
C SER A 32 14.43 -17.65 4.86
N SER A 33 15.42 -17.05 5.51
CA SER A 33 15.86 -17.46 6.85
C SER A 33 14.74 -17.31 7.88
N THR A 34 14.75 -18.15 8.93
CA THR A 34 13.75 -18.11 10.02
C THR A 34 13.61 -16.71 10.62
N TYR A 35 14.72 -15.98 10.80
CA TYR A 35 14.71 -14.59 11.28
C TYR A 35 13.98 -13.64 10.35
N SER A 36 14.14 -13.78 9.03
CA SER A 36 13.42 -12.96 8.04
C SER A 36 11.91 -13.21 8.10
N LYS A 37 11.50 -14.48 8.26
CA LYS A 37 10.10 -14.86 8.41
C LYS A 37 9.50 -14.22 9.67
N ILE A 38 10.17 -14.38 10.82
CA ILE A 38 9.74 -13.79 12.10
C ILE A 38 9.62 -12.27 11.97
N PHE A 39 10.60 -11.60 11.37
CA PHE A 39 10.60 -10.16 11.20
C PHE A 39 9.46 -9.66 10.29
N ALA A 40 9.09 -10.43 9.26
CA ALA A 40 7.95 -10.11 8.40
C ALA A 40 6.60 -10.29 9.12
N TYR A 41 6.45 -11.34 9.95
CA TYR A 41 5.27 -11.51 10.80
C TYR A 41 5.15 -10.38 11.84
N PHE A 42 6.25 -10.04 12.51
CA PHE A 42 6.30 -8.92 13.44
C PHE A 42 5.83 -7.62 12.78
N ARG A 43 6.38 -7.27 11.61
CA ARG A 43 5.94 -6.09 10.83
C ARG A 43 4.45 -6.15 10.49
N SER A 44 3.94 -7.32 10.08
CA SER A 44 2.52 -7.50 9.77
C SER A 44 1.63 -7.22 10.99
N VAL A 45 2.00 -7.72 12.18
CA VAL A 45 1.26 -7.51 13.43
C VAL A 45 1.30 -6.03 13.84
N VAL A 46 2.48 -5.41 13.78
CA VAL A 46 2.65 -3.97 14.08
C VAL A 46 1.79 -3.13 13.14
N THR A 47 1.75 -3.44 11.84
CA THR A 47 0.89 -2.75 10.88
C THR A 47 -0.60 -2.86 11.25
N VAL A 48 -1.09 -4.07 11.53
CA VAL A 48 -2.49 -4.27 11.93
C VAL A 48 -2.81 -3.48 13.20
N PHE A 49 -1.90 -3.50 14.18
CA PHE A 49 -2.03 -2.72 15.40
C PHE A 49 -2.08 -1.21 15.13
N LEU A 50 -1.19 -0.68 14.29
CA LEU A 50 -1.16 0.75 13.94
C LEU A 50 -2.47 1.20 13.26
N TYR A 51 -2.98 0.40 12.31
CA TYR A 51 -4.27 0.69 11.68
C TYR A 51 -5.41 0.67 12.70
N GLY A 52 -5.45 -0.32 13.59
CA GLY A 52 -6.46 -0.38 14.66
C GLY A 52 -6.37 0.79 15.64
N PHE A 53 -5.14 1.17 16.03
CA PHE A 53 -4.87 2.28 16.94
C PHE A 53 -5.30 3.63 16.36
N VAL A 54 -5.24 3.83 15.03
CA VAL A 54 -5.75 5.04 14.38
C VAL A 54 -7.27 4.97 14.17
N LEU A 55 -7.81 3.80 13.80
CA LEU A 55 -9.22 3.64 13.47
C LEU A 55 -10.14 3.77 14.70
N VAL A 56 -9.78 3.12 15.82
CA VAL A 56 -10.64 3.05 17.01
C VAL A 56 -10.93 4.44 17.60
N PRO A 57 -9.93 5.33 17.85
CA PRO A 57 -10.19 6.67 18.35
C PRO A 57 -11.04 7.52 17.40
N GLN A 58 -10.87 7.38 16.08
CA GLN A 58 -11.69 8.09 15.11
C GLN A 58 -13.17 7.72 15.24
N ILE A 59 -13.48 6.43 15.30
CA ILE A 59 -14.87 5.96 15.46
C ILE A 59 -15.46 6.45 16.80
N LEU A 60 -14.67 6.45 17.88
CA LEU A 60 -15.10 6.93 19.20
C LEU A 60 -15.29 8.44 19.27
N ALA A 61 -14.58 9.21 18.44
CA ALA A 61 -14.67 10.67 18.38
C ALA A 61 -15.86 11.17 17.55
N ILE A 62 -16.63 10.28 16.92
CA ILE A 62 -17.79 10.66 16.11
C ILE A 62 -18.88 11.24 17.03
N ASN A 63 -19.15 12.53 16.85
CA ASN A 63 -20.35 13.14 17.40
C ASN A 63 -21.54 12.84 16.49
N TRP A 64 -22.34 11.83 16.86
CA TRP A 64 -23.51 11.38 16.09
C TRP A 64 -24.58 12.44 15.87
N GLY A 65 -24.57 13.53 16.65
CA GLY A 65 -25.50 14.65 16.50
C GLY A 65 -25.13 15.64 15.38
N ASP A 66 -23.91 15.55 14.83
CA ASP A 66 -23.45 16.42 13.76
C ASP A 66 -23.14 15.61 12.48
N VAL A 67 -24.01 15.76 11.49
CA VAL A 67 -23.95 15.04 10.20
C VAL A 67 -22.62 15.29 9.49
N GLN A 68 -22.06 16.48 9.67
CA GLN A 68 -20.80 16.86 9.07
C GLN A 68 -19.62 16.12 9.69
N THR A 69 -19.51 16.16 11.02
CA THR A 69 -18.51 15.40 11.77
C THR A 69 -18.61 13.90 11.44
N VAL A 70 -19.83 13.37 11.31
CA VAL A 70 -20.06 11.97 10.91
C VAL A 70 -19.56 11.70 9.49
N ALA A 71 -19.83 12.58 8.53
CA ALA A 71 -19.40 12.39 7.14
C ALA A 71 -17.87 12.46 7.00
N GLU A 72 -17.22 13.42 7.65
CA GLU A 72 -15.77 13.64 7.55
C GLU A 72 -14.97 12.55 8.26
N ILE A 73 -15.30 12.28 9.53
CA ILE A 73 -14.64 11.21 10.29
C ILE A 73 -15.00 9.85 9.71
N GLY A 74 -16.25 9.65 9.28
CA GLY A 74 -16.70 8.42 8.64
C GLY A 74 -16.01 8.12 7.32
N ALA A 75 -15.77 9.13 6.46
CA ALA A 75 -15.00 8.98 5.23
C ALA A 75 -13.55 8.57 5.50
N THR A 76 -12.92 9.18 6.50
CA THR A 76 -11.54 8.86 6.91
C THR A 76 -11.46 7.46 7.52
N ALA A 77 -12.35 7.15 8.48
CA ALA A 77 -12.42 5.86 9.16
C ALA A 77 -12.73 4.71 8.19
N SER A 78 -13.64 4.92 7.24
CA SER A 78 -13.96 3.90 6.22
C SER A 78 -12.77 3.64 5.29
N SER A 79 -12.02 4.67 4.91
CA SER A 79 -10.80 4.51 4.11
C SER A 79 -9.72 3.70 4.85
N ILE A 80 -9.54 3.98 6.14
CA ILE A 80 -8.61 3.24 7.02
C ILE A 80 -9.08 1.80 7.22
N ALA A 81 -10.38 1.58 7.44
CA ALA A 81 -10.98 0.26 7.58
C ALA A 81 -10.81 -0.57 6.29
N GLN A 82 -11.01 0.03 5.12
CA GLN A 82 -10.76 -0.64 3.83
C GLN A 82 -9.29 -1.05 3.68
N ALA A 83 -8.35 -0.19 4.06
CA ALA A 83 -6.92 -0.52 4.05
C ALA A 83 -6.64 -1.71 4.99
N LEU A 84 -7.13 -1.66 6.24
CA LEU A 84 -6.98 -2.73 7.22
C LEU A 84 -7.56 -4.06 6.71
N CYS A 85 -8.76 -4.06 6.13
CA CYS A 85 -9.38 -5.24 5.55
C CYS A 85 -8.52 -5.85 4.44
N LYS A 86 -7.94 -5.02 3.56
CA LYS A 86 -7.03 -5.50 2.50
C LYS A 86 -5.75 -6.10 3.08
N VAL A 87 -5.16 -5.47 4.09
CA VAL A 87 -3.97 -5.99 4.79
C VAL A 87 -4.27 -7.36 5.40
N VAL A 88 -5.34 -7.47 6.19
CA VAL A 88 -5.75 -8.73 6.83
C VAL A 88 -6.07 -9.80 5.78
N TYR A 89 -6.76 -9.44 4.70
CA TYR A 89 -7.09 -10.37 3.62
C TYR A 89 -5.83 -10.94 2.95
N ILE A 90 -4.84 -10.11 2.63
CA ILE A 90 -3.59 -10.57 2.00
C ILE A 90 -2.77 -11.41 2.98
N ILE A 91 -2.73 -11.06 4.26
CA ILE A 91 -2.08 -11.89 5.30
C ILE A 91 -2.75 -13.26 5.40
N ALA A 92 -4.09 -13.30 5.49
CA ALA A 92 -4.85 -14.53 5.61
C ALA A 92 -4.75 -15.42 4.37
N ARG A 93 -4.56 -14.84 3.19
CA ARG A 93 -4.39 -15.56 1.90
C ARG A 93 -2.97 -15.53 1.37
N ARG A 94 -1.97 -15.35 2.24
CA ARG A 94 -0.56 -15.17 1.86
C ARG A 94 -0.04 -16.31 0.98
N GLU A 95 -0.39 -17.56 1.30
CA GLU A 95 0.01 -18.74 0.51
C GLU A 95 -0.54 -18.70 -0.92
N LYS A 96 -1.82 -18.33 -1.09
CA LYS A 96 -2.44 -18.19 -2.42
C LYS A 96 -1.79 -17.07 -3.22
N ALA A 97 -1.49 -15.95 -2.56
CA ALA A 97 -0.80 -14.83 -3.19
C ALA A 97 0.65 -15.19 -3.59
N TYR A 98 1.34 -16.00 -2.77
CA TYR A 98 2.68 -16.52 -3.10
C TYR A 98 2.64 -17.46 -4.30
N LYS A 99 1.68 -18.40 -4.31
CA LYS A 99 1.47 -19.31 -5.44
C LYS A 99 1.19 -18.55 -6.73
N LEU A 100 0.28 -17.57 -6.70
CA LEU A 100 -0.04 -16.72 -7.85
C LEU A 100 1.18 -15.97 -8.39
N TYR A 101 2.01 -15.43 -7.50
CA TYR A 101 3.24 -14.75 -7.89
C TYR A 101 4.24 -15.70 -8.56
N ASN A 102 4.41 -16.91 -8.02
CA ASN A 102 5.30 -17.92 -8.61
C ASN A 102 4.78 -18.44 -9.95
N GLU A 103 3.46 -18.63 -10.11
CA GLU A 103 2.85 -18.99 -11.39
C GLU A 103 3.07 -17.87 -12.42
N MET A 104 2.83 -16.62 -12.05
CA MET A 104 3.08 -15.45 -12.91
C MET A 104 4.56 -15.35 -13.33
N ARG A 105 5.49 -15.61 -12.41
CA ARG A 105 6.92 -15.67 -12.70
C ARG A 105 7.27 -16.81 -13.65
N SER A 106 6.71 -18.00 -13.42
CA SER A 106 6.92 -19.15 -14.29
C SER A 106 6.41 -18.89 -15.71
N LEU A 107 5.24 -18.25 -15.86
CA LEU A 107 4.67 -17.87 -17.15
C LEU A 107 5.53 -16.83 -17.87
N TRP A 108 6.08 -15.87 -17.13
CA TRP A 108 7.00 -14.88 -17.67
C TRP A 108 8.28 -15.52 -18.22
N ASP A 109 8.83 -16.47 -17.46
CA ASP A 109 10.07 -17.17 -17.82
C ASP A 109 9.85 -18.18 -18.97
N SER A 110 8.64 -18.72 -19.14
CA SER A 110 8.29 -19.67 -20.22
C SER A 110 7.85 -19.02 -21.54
N SER A 111 7.72 -17.69 -21.59
CA SER A 111 7.27 -16.97 -22.79
C SER A 111 8.42 -16.83 -23.79
N ASP A 112 8.48 -17.75 -24.76
CA ASP A 112 9.52 -17.78 -25.81
C ASP A 112 9.18 -16.92 -27.04
N ASP A 113 7.90 -16.57 -27.28
CA ASP A 113 7.53 -15.71 -28.41
C ASP A 113 7.92 -14.25 -28.14
N PRO A 114 8.82 -13.66 -28.96
CA PRO A 114 9.25 -12.28 -28.79
C PRO A 114 8.12 -11.24 -28.97
N ASN A 115 7.08 -11.54 -29.76
CA ASN A 115 5.95 -10.62 -29.94
C ASN A 115 5.05 -10.59 -28.71
N GLU A 116 4.74 -11.77 -28.16
CA GLU A 116 3.92 -11.91 -26.94
C GLU A 116 4.62 -11.24 -25.74
N LYS A 117 5.93 -11.50 -25.60
CA LYS A 117 6.76 -10.93 -24.55
C LYS A 117 6.79 -9.41 -24.56
N LYS A 118 6.91 -8.80 -25.75
CA LYS A 118 6.93 -7.34 -25.90
C LYS A 118 5.63 -6.69 -25.40
N SER A 119 4.48 -7.32 -25.64
CA SER A 119 3.19 -6.83 -25.13
C SER A 119 3.13 -6.91 -23.60
N TYR A 120 3.61 -8.01 -23.00
CA TYR A 120 3.67 -8.14 -21.54
C TYR A 120 4.62 -7.14 -20.88
N GLU A 121 5.80 -6.93 -21.47
CA GLU A 121 6.77 -5.92 -21.00
C GLU A 121 6.18 -4.51 -21.03
N GLN A 122 5.42 -4.17 -22.07
CA GLN A 122 4.75 -2.87 -22.17
C GLN A 122 3.71 -2.69 -21.06
N ILE A 123 2.85 -3.70 -20.81
CA ILE A 123 1.86 -3.65 -19.73
C ILE A 123 2.55 -3.55 -18.36
N ALA A 124 3.58 -4.37 -18.13
CA ALA A 124 4.33 -4.37 -16.87
C ALA A 124 5.05 -3.03 -16.63
N TYR A 125 5.57 -2.40 -17.69
CA TYR A 125 6.17 -1.08 -17.64
C TYR A 125 5.15 0.00 -17.24
N TRP A 126 3.97 0.02 -17.87
CA TRP A 126 2.91 0.96 -17.51
C TRP A 126 2.38 0.71 -16.10
N ALA A 127 2.21 -0.55 -15.70
CA ALA A 127 1.81 -0.90 -14.34
C ALA A 127 2.83 -0.40 -13.30
N ARG A 128 4.12 -0.50 -13.60
CA ARG A 128 5.18 0.05 -12.76
C ARG A 128 5.09 1.57 -12.63
N ILE A 129 4.94 2.29 -13.75
CA ILE A 129 4.78 3.75 -13.73
C ILE A 129 3.56 4.13 -12.92
N ALA A 130 2.40 3.51 -13.19
CA ALA A 130 1.17 3.77 -12.47
C ALA A 130 1.33 3.56 -10.97
N THR A 131 2.01 2.49 -10.57
CA THR A 131 2.34 2.19 -9.17
C THR A 131 3.18 3.31 -8.55
N ILE A 132 4.28 3.70 -9.19
CA ILE A 132 5.19 4.76 -8.69
C ILE A 132 4.45 6.09 -8.57
N THR A 133 3.69 6.49 -9.60
CA THR A 133 2.91 7.72 -9.61
C THR A 133 1.86 7.72 -8.51
N PHE A 134 1.12 6.62 -8.35
CA PHE A 134 0.11 6.49 -7.30
C PHE A 134 0.72 6.66 -5.91
N TYR A 135 1.85 6.01 -5.63
CA TYR A 135 2.56 6.20 -4.36
C TYR A 135 3.12 7.61 -4.18
N GLY A 136 3.65 8.22 -5.25
CA GLY A 136 4.10 9.62 -5.23
C GLY A 136 2.97 10.58 -4.85
N CYS A 137 1.78 10.40 -5.43
CA CYS A 137 0.58 11.18 -5.08
C CYS A 137 0.16 10.96 -3.62
N LEU A 138 0.18 9.72 -3.13
CA LEU A 138 -0.16 9.41 -1.74
C LEU A 138 0.81 10.08 -0.74
N MET A 139 2.12 10.00 -0.98
CA MET A 139 3.09 10.67 -0.10
C MET A 139 3.00 12.19 -0.20
N GLY A 140 2.76 12.72 -1.41
CA GLY A 140 2.46 14.14 -1.59
C GLY A 140 1.28 14.58 -0.74
N ASN A 141 0.21 13.78 -0.70
CA ASN A 141 -0.96 14.06 0.13
C ASN A 141 -0.61 14.09 1.63
N VAL A 142 0.12 13.07 2.12
CA VAL A 142 0.55 13.01 3.53
C VAL A 142 1.41 14.22 3.91
N ILE A 143 2.35 14.62 3.04
CA ILE A 143 3.20 15.79 3.25
C ILE A 143 2.35 17.06 3.31
N SER A 144 1.42 17.26 2.36
CA SER A 144 0.54 18.42 2.34
C SER A 144 -0.31 18.53 3.61
N PHE A 145 -0.92 17.44 4.07
CA PHE A 145 -1.69 17.42 5.32
C PHE A 145 -0.81 17.74 6.54
N THR A 146 0.41 17.21 6.58
CA THR A 146 1.35 17.47 7.68
C THR A 146 1.77 18.94 7.72
N ILE A 147 2.12 19.51 6.56
CA ILE A 147 2.51 20.92 6.45
C ILE A 147 1.34 21.83 6.81
N SER A 148 0.13 21.55 6.33
CA SER A 148 -1.07 22.33 6.68
C SER A 148 -1.28 22.38 8.18
N GLY A 149 -1.24 21.22 8.86
CA GLY A 149 -1.40 21.18 10.32
C GLY A 149 -0.31 21.94 11.09
N ILE A 150 0.94 21.95 10.59
CA ILE A 150 2.02 22.74 11.19
C ILE A 150 1.78 24.24 10.99
N ILE A 151 1.36 24.66 9.79
CA ILE A 151 1.06 26.06 9.48
C ILE A 151 -0.09 26.54 10.37
N ASP A 152 -1.17 25.78 10.47
CA ASP A 152 -2.32 26.11 11.30
C ASP A 152 -1.91 26.27 12.78
N TYR A 153 -1.05 25.38 13.30
CA TYR A 153 -0.52 25.47 14.66
C TYR A 153 0.37 26.72 14.86
N LEU A 154 1.26 27.03 13.92
CA LEU A 154 2.20 28.15 14.04
C LEU A 154 1.56 29.51 13.85
N CYS A 155 0.56 29.61 12.97
CA CYS A 155 -0.13 30.86 12.69
C CYS A 155 -1.09 31.28 13.81
N ASN A 156 -1.31 30.43 14.83
CA ASN A 156 -2.23 30.68 15.95
C ASN A 156 -3.64 31.09 15.47
N ASP A 157 -3.95 30.70 14.24
CA ASP A 157 -5.28 30.83 13.68
C ASP A 157 -6.05 29.74 14.41
N ASN A 158 -6.91 30.13 15.36
CA ASN A 158 -7.77 29.23 16.14
C ASN A 158 -8.83 28.54 15.26
N ARG A 159 -8.52 28.24 14.00
CA ARG A 159 -9.26 27.32 13.15
C ARG A 159 -8.92 25.91 13.63
N HIS A 160 -9.89 25.32 14.31
CA HIS A 160 -9.85 23.97 14.82
C HIS A 160 -9.50 22.94 13.72
N LEU A 161 -8.22 22.60 13.55
CA LEU A 161 -7.77 21.51 12.67
C LEU A 161 -8.22 21.71 11.19
N PRO A 162 -7.76 20.90 10.23
CA PRO A 162 -8.36 20.86 8.88
C PRO A 162 -9.77 20.23 8.86
N PHE A 163 -10.45 20.13 10.01
CA PHE A 163 -11.84 19.68 10.14
C PHE A 163 -12.68 20.84 10.64
N VAL A 164 -12.79 21.87 9.79
CA VAL A 164 -13.83 22.87 9.93
C VAL A 164 -14.93 22.47 8.97
N ALA A 165 -16.00 21.99 9.59
CA ALA A 165 -17.34 22.05 9.09
C ALA A 165 -17.57 23.11 8.00
N TRP A 166 -17.88 22.68 6.77
CA TRP A 166 -18.83 23.36 5.88
C TRP A 166 -20.24 23.40 6.46
#